data_AF-A0A9Q4BIV1-F1
#
_entry.id   AF-A0A9Q4BIV1-F1
#
_cell.length_a   1.000
_cell.length_b   1.000
_cell.length_c   1.000
_cell.angle_alpha   90.00
_cell.angle_beta   90.00
_cell.angle_gamma   90.00
#
_symmetry.space_group_name_H-M   'P 1'
#
loop_
_entity.id
_entity.type
_entity.pdbx_description
1 polymer ?
#
loop_
_entity_poly.entity_id
_entity_poly.type
_entity_poly.pdbx_seq_one_letter_code
_entity_poly.pdbx_strand_id
1 'polypeptide(L)' 'MGEKDSITNKEFRKYLEYIGCLYKRTSGDHVVYTKPGLKRPIIFRAKGDIPPPPY' A
#
# COMPACT_ATOMS: atom_id res chain seq x y z
N MET A 1 23.88 12.01 0.27
CA MET A 1 22.61 12.48 0.86
C MET A 1 21.53 11.69 0.12
N GLY A 2 21.17 10.52 0.63
CA GLY A 2 20.30 9.59 -0.12
C GLY A 2 18.89 10.13 -0.20
N GLU A 3 18.37 10.24 -1.42
CA GLU A 3 16.97 10.58 -1.72
C GLU A 3 16.04 9.64 -0.93
N LYS A 4 15.23 10.22 -0.05
CA LYS A 4 14.09 9.54 0.57
C LYS A 4 12.92 9.71 -0.38
N ASP A 5 12.70 8.73 -1.26
CA ASP A 5 11.47 8.64 -2.03
C ASP A 5 10.30 8.31 -1.10
N SER A 6 9.76 9.34 -0.45
CA SER A 6 8.56 9.25 0.38
C SER A 6 7.34 9.06 -0.52
N ILE A 7 7.01 7.81 -0.84
CA ILE A 7 5.75 7.47 -1.49
C ILE A 7 4.61 7.72 -0.49
N THR A 8 3.70 8.63 -0.85
CA THR A 8 2.52 8.88 -0.03
C THR A 8 1.52 7.74 -0.14
N ASN A 9 0.72 7.52 0.91
CA ASN A 9 -0.37 6.53 0.89
C ASN A 9 -1.35 6.72 -0.28
N LYS A 10 -1.57 7.97 -0.71
CA LYS A 10 -2.44 8.29 -1.84
C LYS A 10 -1.86 7.77 -3.15
N GLU A 11 -0.56 7.95 -3.36
CA GLU A 11 0.17 7.47 -4.54
C GLU A 11 0.17 5.94 -4.57
N PHE A 12 0.45 5.31 -3.44
CA PHE A 12 0.47 3.85 -3.34
C PHE A 12 -0.92 3.23 -3.61
N ARG A 13 -2.00 3.84 -3.12
CA ARG A 13 -3.37 3.39 -3.42
C ARG A 13 -3.70 3.45 -4.90
N LYS A 14 -3.39 4.58 -5.56
CA LYS A 14 -3.58 4.71 -7.01
C LYS A 14 -2.79 3.65 -7.78
N TYR A 15 -1.56 3.38 -7.37
CA TYR A 15 -0.75 2.33 -7.97
C TYR A 15 -1.41 0.95 -7.81
N LEU A 16 -1.89 0.63 -6.62
CA LEU A 16 -2.61 -0.63 -6.36
C LEU A 16 -3.85 -0.76 -7.24
N GLU A 17 -4.65 0.30 -7.37
CA GLU A 17 -5.82 0.32 -8.25
C GLU A 17 -5.42 0.15 -9.73
N TYR A 18 -4.35 0.83 -10.16
CA TYR A 18 -3.81 0.73 -11.52
C TYR A 18 -3.37 -0.70 -11.89
N ILE A 19 -2.72 -1.42 -10.97
CA ILE A 19 -2.31 -2.82 -11.21
C ILE A 19 -3.47 -3.81 -11.07
N GLY A 20 -4.69 -3.34 -10.80
CA GLY A 20 -5.90 -4.17 -10.67
C GLY A 20 -6.09 -4.79 -9.30
N CYS A 21 -5.47 -4.24 -8.25
CA CYS A 21 -5.83 -4.57 -6.88
C CYS A 21 -7.12 -3.84 -6.47
N LEU A 22 -8.00 -4.56 -5.81
CA LEU A 22 -9.27 -4.10 -5.30
C LEU A 22 -9.16 -3.82 -3.81
N TYR A 23 -9.67 -2.67 -3.39
CA TYR A 23 -9.84 -2.39 -1.97
C TYR A 23 -10.81 -3.41 -1.36
N LYS A 24 -10.39 -4.07 -0.27
CA LYS A 24 -11.19 -5.08 0.42
C LYS A 24 -11.83 -4.53 1.69
N ARG A 25 -11.02 -3.94 2.58
CA ARG A 25 -11.47 -3.36 3.85
C ARG A 25 -10.38 -2.50 4.49
N THR A 26 -10.78 -1.73 5.49
CA THR A 26 -9.89 -1.07 6.45
C THR A 26 -10.21 -1.62 7.84
N SER A 27 -9.19 -1.94 8.63
CA SER A 27 -9.32 -2.43 10.00
C SER A 27 -8.31 -1.71 10.88
N GLY A 28 -8.82 -0.89 11.81
CA GLY A 28 -8.01 0.07 12.54
C GLY A 28 -7.26 1.00 11.58
N ASP A 29 -5.96 1.18 11.82
CA ASP A 29 -5.07 1.96 10.96
C ASP A 29 -4.54 1.20 9.75
N HIS A 30 -5.08 0.03 9.38
CA HIS A 30 -4.58 -0.76 8.26
C HIS A 30 -5.60 -0.88 7.13
N VAL A 31 -5.12 -0.68 5.90
CA VAL A 31 -5.85 -0.85 4.65
C VAL A 31 -5.46 -2.17 4.02
N VAL A 32 -6.46 -2.88 3.50
CA VAL A 32 -6.29 -4.20 2.88
C VAL A 32 -6.73 -4.13 1.42
N TYR A 33 -5.82 -4.46 0.51
CA TYR A 33 -6.08 -4.65 -0.92
C TYR A 33 -5.90 -6.12 -1.30
N THR A 34 -6.66 -6.58 -2.29
CA THR A 34 -6.59 -7.95 -2.82
C THR A 34 -6.66 -7.93 -4.34
N LYS A 35 -6.10 -8.93 -5.02
CA LYS A 35 -6.23 -9.08 -6.47
C LYS A 35 -6.56 -10.54 -6.80
N PRO A 36 -7.43 -10.82 -7.78
CA PRO A 36 -7.63 -12.19 -8.26
C PRO A 36 -6.28 -12.82 -8.65
N GLY A 37 -5.96 -13.99 -8.08
CA GLY A 37 -4.67 -14.67 -8.29
C GLY A 37 -3.57 -14.30 -7.29
N LEU A 38 -3.76 -13.28 -6.44
CA LEU A 38 -2.83 -12.95 -5.37
C LEU A 38 -3.16 -13.78 -4.11
N LYS A 39 -2.27 -14.72 -3.75
CA LYS A 39 -2.49 -15.62 -2.59
C LYS A 39 -2.55 -14.89 -1.25
N ARG A 40 -1.88 -13.74 -1.12
CA ARG A 40 -1.82 -12.94 0.10
C ARG A 40 -2.36 -11.52 -0.15
N PRO A 41 -3.16 -10.96 0.75
CA PRO A 41 -3.59 -9.56 0.62
C PRO A 41 -2.42 -8.60 0.86
N ILE A 42 -2.49 -7.43 0.25
CA ILE A 42 -1.55 -6.33 0.48
C ILE A 42 -2.11 -5.52 1.65
N ILE A 43 -1.34 -5.40 2.73
CA ILE A 43 -1.74 -4.73 3.96
C ILE A 43 -0.73 -3.63 4.26
N PHE A 44 -1.20 -2.40 4.44
CA PHE A 44 -0.37 -1.24 4.78
C PHE A 44 -1.15 -0.25 5.65
N ARG A 45 -0.45 0.70 6.29
CA ARG A 45 -1.12 1.68 7.17
C ARG A 45 -1.91 2.71 6.36
N ALA A 46 -3.11 3.08 6.79
CA ALA A 46 -3.94 4.12 6.18
C ALA A 46 -3.33 5.53 6.32
N LYS A 47 -2.51 5.73 7.36
CA LYS A 47 -1.87 7.01 7.70
C LYS A 47 -0.39 6.80 8.04
N GLY A 48 0.42 7.81 7.73
CA GLY A 48 1.88 7.84 7.94
C GLY A 48 2.67 7.40 6.71
N ASP A 49 3.93 7.81 6.62
CA ASP A 49 4.82 7.35 5.56
C ASP A 49 4.95 5.82 5.61
N ILE A 50 4.90 5.24 4.41
CA ILE A 50 5.30 3.85 4.20
C ILE A 50 6.81 3.86 4.48
N PRO A 51 7.29 3.13 5.51
CA PRO A 51 8.71 3.13 5.79
C PRO A 51 9.44 2.57 4.56
N PRO A 52 10.62 3.11 4.22
CA PRO A 52 11.41 2.57 3.13
C PRO A 52 11.69 1.08 3.39
N PRO A 53 11.81 0.26 2.32
CA PRO A 53 12.23 -1.12 2.48
C PRO A 53 13.56 -1.20 3.28
N PRO A 54 13.83 -2.30 3.99
CA PRO A 54 14.90 -2.38 4.98
C PRO A 54 16.33 -2.45 4.39
N TYR A 55 16.60 -1.79 3.26
CA TYR A 55 17.90 -1.78 2.59
C TYR A 55 18.36 -0.35 2.34
#